data_AF-A0A2D5QQZ4-F1
#
_entry.id   AF-A0A2D5QQZ4-F1
#
_cell.length_a   1.000
_cell.length_b   1.000
_cell.length_c   1.000
_cell.angle_alpha   90.00
_cell.angle_beta   90.00
_cell.angle_gamma   90.00
#
_symmetry.space_group_name_H-M   'P 1'
#
loop_
_entity.id
_entity.type
_entity.pdbx_description
1 polymer ?
#
loop_
_entity_poly.entity_id
_entity_poly.type
_entity_poly.pdbx_seq_one_letter_code
_entity_poly.pdbx_strand_id
1 'polypeptide(L)'
;MSSIPLKRTSLFDAQRPLSALLVLRFGFFGLLAYDLWSISLSHAPRYGAGGFNVAHLDFLNLWFSPSPVSIGILYLLAGTLSLWVAVGLLGQLGTALCASIYTFSYFWSQADSYQHHYLLCLCLFLFVGMPWQKVKSINLTALMWQMSLIYAWTAIAKLEPVWLSGDTLNKLVVAPDVRASVLSTGAALGLNMQETFQFSAWAVMLGEFFAAVAFVVRPLRGLAFFIVPWFHIMVEWIGFDIELFSYYMLLLNFTLLSPHRFWAWLDAQYYKLISSNTERPPSLDLSVTQSVTPHASFTSQMEPRLKTDLGFKMTFALITGLVAAWSIDQIDLEGSSEAALITSILLACLIFAHLLPLNLKLSKLKLLVIMSISLASFGHYLLQEEVSSTSFRFDYYRMWGGDLKRRGKDQQALKIYQKANQAQTEQLPARFIPAGELAIKLGQQELGLQYLREGAQRRLLQLESQIQILLDIVPSHQKSHRNDFERAARSASQAQQKLYRAYLKTRDPRANEARYGVEMIQQMIQQTRAQL
;
A
#
# COMPACT_ATOMS: atom_id res chain seq x y z
N MET A 1 12.47 30.01 -46.22
CA MET A 1 12.47 29.06 -45.08
C MET A 1 12.54 29.86 -43.80
N SER A 2 11.43 29.99 -43.07
CA SER A 2 11.42 30.65 -41.76
C SER A 2 12.19 29.77 -40.77
N SER A 3 13.31 30.28 -40.25
CA SER A 3 14.04 29.62 -39.17
C SER A 3 13.11 29.48 -37.97
N ILE A 4 12.66 28.26 -37.67
CA ILE A 4 11.94 27.98 -36.43
C ILE A 4 12.90 28.37 -35.30
N PRO A 5 12.61 29.42 -34.51
CA PRO A 5 13.51 29.80 -33.44
C PRO A 5 13.59 28.62 -32.48
N LEU A 6 14.78 28.01 -32.38
CA LEU A 6 15.09 27.01 -31.37
C LEU A 6 14.91 27.69 -30.00
N LYS A 7 13.73 27.53 -29.42
CA LYS A 7 13.40 28.05 -28.10
C LYS A 7 14.43 27.47 -27.14
N ARG A 8 15.32 28.32 -26.62
CA ARG A 8 16.36 27.95 -25.64
C ARG A 8 15.64 27.38 -24.42
N THR A 9 15.54 26.06 -24.37
CA THR A 9 14.98 25.38 -23.21
C THR A 9 16.02 25.44 -22.12
N SER A 10 15.64 25.90 -20.93
CA SER A 10 16.54 25.87 -19.78
C SER A 10 16.95 24.42 -19.52
N LEU A 11 18.24 24.21 -19.26
CA LEU A 11 18.80 22.90 -18.92
C LEU A 11 18.09 22.26 -17.72
N PHE A 12 17.48 23.09 -16.88
CA PHE A 12 16.78 22.74 -15.63
C PHE A 12 15.25 22.88 -15.70
N ASP A 13 14.67 22.95 -16.90
CA ASP A 13 13.22 23.13 -17.05
C ASP A 13 12.43 21.89 -16.55
N ALA A 14 11.59 22.07 -15.53
CA ALA A 14 10.81 21.00 -14.90
C ALA A 14 9.40 20.83 -15.48
N GLN A 15 9.13 21.35 -16.69
CA GLN A 15 7.82 21.23 -17.33
C GLN A 15 7.44 19.78 -17.63
N ARG A 16 6.18 19.42 -17.35
CA ARG A 16 5.63 18.11 -17.66
C ARG A 16 4.28 18.22 -18.40
N PRO A 17 4.04 17.32 -19.38
CA PRO A 17 2.71 17.14 -19.99
C PRO A 17 1.63 16.97 -18.93
N LEU A 18 0.43 17.45 -19.23
CA LEU A 18 -0.68 17.41 -18.28
C LEU A 18 -1.10 15.95 -18.00
N SER A 19 -1.16 15.12 -19.04
CA SER A 19 -1.43 13.69 -18.91
C SER A 19 -0.43 12.96 -18.01
N ALA A 20 0.86 13.32 -18.05
CA ALA A 20 1.86 12.77 -17.14
C ALA A 20 1.54 13.08 -15.67
N LEU A 21 1.12 14.32 -15.38
CA LEU A 21 0.73 14.74 -14.03
C LEU A 21 -0.58 14.08 -13.57
N LEU A 22 -1.53 13.85 -14.49
CA LEU A 22 -2.77 13.14 -14.18
C LEU A 22 -2.51 11.65 -13.90
N VAL A 23 -1.60 11.01 -14.66
CA VAL A 23 -1.15 9.64 -14.38
C VAL A 23 -0.40 9.57 -13.07
N LEU A 24 0.47 10.56 -12.77
CA LEU A 24 1.15 10.63 -11.48
C LEU A 24 0.13 10.73 -10.33
N ARG A 25 -0.86 11.62 -10.44
CA ARG A 25 -1.93 11.75 -9.43
C ARG A 25 -2.70 10.45 -9.27
N PHE A 26 -3.22 9.90 -10.36
CA PHE A 26 -4.03 8.69 -10.32
C PHE A 26 -3.24 7.51 -9.76
N GLY A 27 -2.05 7.25 -10.30
CA GLY A 27 -1.21 6.14 -9.90
C GLY A 27 -0.70 6.29 -8.46
N PHE A 28 -0.23 7.48 -8.06
CA PHE A 28 0.43 7.63 -6.76
C PHE A 28 -0.59 7.52 -5.64
N PHE A 29 -1.71 8.23 -5.75
CA PHE A 29 -2.77 8.17 -4.75
C PHE A 29 -3.55 6.84 -4.84
N GLY A 30 -3.63 6.20 -6.00
CA GLY A 30 -4.16 4.83 -6.13
C GLY A 30 -3.28 3.81 -5.39
N LEU A 31 -1.95 3.85 -5.60
CA LEU A 31 -0.98 3.03 -4.88
C LEU A 31 -1.02 3.33 -3.38
N LEU A 32 -1.14 4.60 -2.96
CA LEU A 32 -1.26 4.98 -1.56
C LEU A 32 -2.54 4.48 -0.90
N ALA A 33 -3.65 4.43 -1.63
CA ALA A 33 -4.85 3.80 -1.10
C ALA A 33 -4.64 2.31 -0.85
N TYR A 34 -4.05 1.60 -1.83
CA TYR A 34 -3.76 0.17 -1.71
C TYR A 34 -2.72 -0.12 -0.61
N ASP A 35 -1.65 0.65 -0.52
CA ASP A 35 -0.65 0.58 0.55
C ASP A 35 -1.32 0.70 1.92
N LEU A 36 -2.14 1.74 2.10
CA LEU A 36 -2.77 2.01 3.38
C LEU A 36 -3.79 0.94 3.81
N TRP A 37 -4.60 0.45 2.88
CA TRP A 37 -5.66 -0.53 3.19
C TRP A 37 -5.13 -1.96 3.24
N SER A 38 -4.33 -2.37 2.27
CA SER A 38 -3.92 -3.77 2.10
C SER A 38 -2.64 -4.10 2.87
N ILE A 39 -1.74 -3.14 3.07
CA ILE A 39 -0.43 -3.39 3.71
C ILE A 39 -0.40 -2.76 5.11
N SER A 40 -0.45 -1.43 5.19
CA SER A 40 -0.29 -0.68 6.44
C SER A 40 -1.36 -1.03 7.48
N LEU A 41 -2.62 -1.23 7.06
CA LEU A 41 -3.70 -1.63 7.98
C LEU A 41 -3.42 -2.97 8.68
N SER A 42 -2.77 -3.92 7.99
CA SER A 42 -2.34 -5.19 8.60
C SER A 42 -1.28 -4.98 9.69
N HIS A 43 -0.57 -3.85 9.66
CA HIS A 43 0.50 -3.48 10.60
C HIS A 43 -0.02 -2.67 11.79
N ALA A 44 -1.21 -2.08 11.72
CA ALA A 44 -1.80 -1.32 12.85
C ALA A 44 -1.78 -2.09 14.20
N PRO A 45 -2.05 -3.42 14.26
CA PRO A 45 -1.89 -4.24 15.46
C PRO A 45 -0.51 -4.26 16.11
N ARG A 46 0.54 -3.90 15.37
CA ARG A 46 1.93 -3.91 15.84
C ARG A 46 2.29 -2.67 16.65
N TYR A 47 1.43 -1.66 16.69
CA TYR A 47 1.68 -0.44 17.46
C TYR A 47 1.93 -0.74 18.94
N GLY A 48 3.03 -0.20 19.48
CA GLY A 48 3.46 -0.40 20.87
C GLY A 48 3.96 -1.81 21.20
N ALA A 49 4.12 -2.68 20.19
CA ALA A 49 4.49 -4.07 20.42
C ALA A 49 5.91 -4.19 20.96
N GLY A 50 6.03 -4.67 22.20
CA GLY A 50 7.33 -4.78 22.88
C GLY A 50 8.04 -3.44 23.10
N GLY A 51 7.30 -2.32 23.11
CA GLY A 51 7.86 -0.97 23.20
C GLY A 51 8.34 -0.38 21.88
N PHE A 52 8.22 -1.12 20.76
CA PHE A 52 8.47 -0.61 19.41
C PHE A 52 7.21 -0.02 18.79
N ASN A 53 7.35 0.59 17.61
CA ASN A 53 6.24 1.19 16.87
C ASN A 53 5.46 2.16 17.77
N VAL A 54 6.19 3.15 18.29
CA VAL A 54 5.64 4.23 19.12
C VAL A 54 5.80 5.55 18.37
N ALA A 55 5.15 6.60 18.85
CA ALA A 55 5.32 7.91 18.25
C ALA A 55 6.79 8.31 18.22
N HIS A 56 7.25 8.78 17.06
CA HIS A 56 8.62 9.24 16.87
C HIS A 56 8.87 10.56 17.62
N LEU A 57 7.82 11.36 17.84
CA LEU A 57 7.89 12.63 18.54
C LEU A 57 6.98 12.60 19.76
N ASP A 58 7.55 12.77 20.96
CA ASP A 58 6.82 12.65 22.24
C ASP A 58 5.60 13.56 22.32
N PHE A 59 5.66 14.76 21.71
CA PHE A 59 4.55 15.70 21.75
C PHE A 59 3.28 15.17 21.06
N LEU A 60 3.40 14.21 20.14
CA LEU A 60 2.25 13.59 19.47
C LEU A 60 1.42 12.75 20.45
N ASN A 61 2.00 12.34 21.58
CA ASN A 61 1.33 11.58 22.63
C ASN A 61 0.70 12.46 23.73
N LEU A 62 0.84 13.80 23.67
CA LEU A 62 0.38 14.70 24.74
C LEU A 62 -1.13 14.65 24.97
N TRP A 63 -1.89 14.43 23.91
CA TRP A 63 -3.36 14.48 23.95
C TRP A 63 -3.99 13.09 24.01
N PHE A 64 -3.44 12.15 23.24
CA PHE A 64 -3.94 10.79 23.13
C PHE A 64 -2.79 9.82 22.89
N SER A 65 -2.81 8.67 23.56
CA SER A 65 -1.92 7.56 23.22
C SER A 65 -2.48 6.82 22.02
N PRO A 66 -1.67 6.54 20.97
CA PRO A 66 -2.13 5.73 19.86
C PRO A 66 -2.57 4.35 20.33
N SER A 67 -3.50 3.77 19.59
CA SER A 67 -3.96 2.41 19.73
C SER A 67 -4.00 1.74 18.35
N PRO A 68 -3.96 0.41 18.26
CA PRO A 68 -4.17 -0.29 17.00
C PRO A 68 -5.45 0.16 16.26
N VAL A 69 -6.53 0.41 17.01
CA VAL A 69 -7.81 0.88 16.47
C VAL A 69 -7.68 2.28 15.88
N SER A 70 -7.14 3.23 16.63
CA SER A 70 -7.00 4.61 16.15
C SER A 70 -6.08 4.72 14.94
N ILE A 71 -5.03 3.89 14.87
CA ILE A 71 -4.13 3.84 13.71
C ILE A 71 -4.85 3.22 12.51
N GLY A 72 -5.61 2.14 12.71
CA GLY A 72 -6.44 1.54 11.67
C GLY A 72 -7.45 2.53 11.08
N ILE A 73 -8.13 3.31 11.94
CA ILE A 73 -9.04 4.39 11.52
C ILE A 73 -8.31 5.40 10.62
N LEU A 74 -7.11 5.86 11.01
CA LEU A 74 -6.35 6.83 10.23
C LEU A 74 -5.91 6.26 8.87
N TYR A 75 -5.53 4.98 8.79
CA TYR A 75 -5.18 4.34 7.52
C TYR A 75 -6.39 4.19 6.60
N LEU A 76 -7.55 3.77 7.13
CA LEU A 76 -8.78 3.68 6.35
C LEU A 76 -9.19 5.06 5.80
N LEU A 77 -9.14 6.09 6.65
CA LEU A 77 -9.46 7.46 6.30
C LEU A 77 -8.51 8.02 5.23
N ALA A 78 -7.20 7.91 5.43
CA ALA A 78 -6.19 8.38 4.49
C ALA A 78 -6.26 7.64 3.15
N GLY A 79 -6.43 6.31 3.16
CA GLY A 79 -6.56 5.50 1.96
C GLY A 79 -7.82 5.84 1.17
N THR A 80 -8.93 6.11 1.88
CA THR A 80 -10.16 6.60 1.25
C THR A 80 -9.92 7.93 0.56
N LEU A 81 -9.43 8.94 1.29
CA LEU A 81 -9.14 10.26 0.73
C LEU A 81 -8.19 10.16 -0.47
N SER A 82 -7.23 9.23 -0.41
CA SER A 82 -6.29 8.96 -1.48
C SER A 82 -7.02 8.52 -2.76
N LEU A 83 -7.95 7.55 -2.71
CA LEU A 83 -8.75 7.17 -3.89
C LEU A 83 -9.49 8.37 -4.52
N TRP A 84 -10.08 9.21 -3.67
CA TRP A 84 -10.81 10.39 -4.14
C TRP A 84 -9.90 11.46 -4.74
N VAL A 85 -8.69 11.63 -4.22
CA VAL A 85 -7.66 12.51 -4.81
C VAL A 85 -7.15 11.92 -6.13
N ALA A 86 -6.97 10.60 -6.22
CA ALA A 86 -6.50 9.91 -7.43
C ALA A 86 -7.39 10.24 -8.63
N VAL A 87 -8.71 10.13 -8.46
CA VAL A 87 -9.70 10.46 -9.50
C VAL A 87 -9.94 11.97 -9.67
N GLY A 88 -9.35 12.80 -8.80
CA GLY A 88 -9.35 14.26 -8.93
C GLY A 88 -10.57 14.97 -8.36
N LEU A 89 -11.32 14.33 -7.45
CA LEU A 89 -12.54 14.89 -6.89
C LEU A 89 -12.30 15.82 -5.69
N LEU A 90 -11.15 15.71 -4.99
CA LEU A 90 -10.90 16.49 -3.76
C LEU A 90 -9.86 17.63 -3.86
N GLY A 91 -9.41 17.99 -5.07
CA GLY A 91 -8.54 19.14 -5.29
C GLY A 91 -7.31 19.22 -4.36
N GLN A 92 -6.88 20.45 -4.05
CA GLN A 92 -5.74 20.70 -3.15
C GLN A 92 -6.07 20.44 -1.67
N LEU A 93 -7.29 20.76 -1.24
CA LEU A 93 -7.70 20.57 0.16
C LEU A 93 -7.71 19.08 0.56
N GLY A 94 -8.26 18.21 -0.28
CA GLY A 94 -8.21 16.76 -0.04
C GLY A 94 -6.79 16.22 -0.10
N THR A 95 -5.95 16.77 -0.97
CA THR A 95 -4.51 16.41 -1.01
C THR A 95 -3.82 16.81 0.30
N ALA A 96 -4.06 18.03 0.80
CA ALA A 96 -3.53 18.52 2.07
C ALA A 96 -3.96 17.65 3.25
N LEU A 97 -5.23 17.26 3.27
CA LEU A 97 -5.79 16.45 4.34
C LEU A 97 -5.25 15.01 4.30
N CYS A 98 -5.21 14.39 3.12
CA CYS A 98 -4.59 13.08 2.91
C CYS A 98 -3.12 13.09 3.36
N ALA A 99 -2.34 14.09 2.92
CA ALA A 99 -0.95 14.28 3.32
C ALA A 99 -0.80 14.43 4.84
N SER A 100 -1.67 15.21 5.47
CA SER A 100 -1.63 15.46 6.92
C SER A 100 -1.94 14.21 7.72
N ILE A 101 -3.02 13.48 7.36
CA ILE A 101 -3.42 12.25 8.05
C ILE A 101 -2.37 11.16 7.87
N TYR A 102 -1.84 10.99 6.65
CA TYR A 102 -0.79 10.02 6.37
C TYR A 102 0.49 10.33 7.16
N THR A 103 0.95 11.58 7.10
CA THR A 103 2.17 12.01 7.80
C THR A 103 1.99 11.85 9.31
N PHE A 104 0.83 12.26 9.84
CA PHE A 104 0.50 12.09 11.24
C PHE A 104 0.48 10.61 11.64
N SER A 105 -0.24 9.75 10.90
CA SER A 105 -0.31 8.31 11.24
C SER A 105 1.06 7.64 11.20
N TYR A 106 1.91 8.00 10.23
CA TYR A 106 3.28 7.50 10.14
C TYR A 106 4.13 7.90 11.35
N PHE A 107 4.23 9.21 11.65
CA PHE A 107 5.05 9.70 12.76
C PHE A 107 4.47 9.34 14.14
N TRP A 108 3.16 9.15 14.24
CA TRP A 108 2.48 8.80 15.50
C TRP A 108 2.53 7.31 15.81
N SER A 109 2.61 6.44 14.80
CA SER A 109 2.62 5.00 15.00
C SER A 109 3.98 4.34 14.81
N GLN A 110 4.77 4.77 13.80
CA GLN A 110 5.91 4.00 13.28
C GLN A 110 5.58 2.50 13.12
N ALA A 111 4.31 2.15 12.83
CA ALA A 111 3.87 0.76 12.69
C ALA A 111 4.54 0.06 11.51
N ASP A 112 4.93 0.88 10.54
CA ASP A 112 5.92 0.60 9.54
C ASP A 112 7.07 1.62 9.68
N SER A 113 8.30 1.16 9.85
CA SER A 113 9.48 2.01 10.07
C SER A 113 10.42 2.06 8.85
N TYR A 114 9.98 1.61 7.68
CA TYR A 114 10.81 1.69 6.49
C TYR A 114 11.09 3.14 6.08
N GLN A 115 12.31 3.39 5.62
CA GLN A 115 12.79 4.72 5.25
C GLN A 115 11.98 5.34 4.09
N HIS A 116 11.37 4.52 3.24
CA HIS A 116 10.64 5.03 2.08
C HIS A 116 9.36 5.77 2.46
N HIS A 117 8.74 5.51 3.61
CA HIS A 117 7.59 6.27 4.09
C HIS A 117 7.94 7.73 4.42
N TYR A 118 9.18 8.03 4.83
CA TYR A 118 9.66 9.41 4.92
C TYR A 118 9.62 10.11 3.56
N LEU A 119 10.09 9.43 2.50
CA LEU A 119 10.01 9.95 1.14
C LEU A 119 8.56 10.17 0.71
N LEU A 120 7.65 9.24 1.02
CA LEU A 120 6.22 9.41 0.72
C LEU A 120 5.63 10.64 1.44
N CYS A 121 5.98 10.88 2.71
CA CYS A 121 5.58 12.10 3.42
C CYS A 121 6.07 13.38 2.72
N LEU A 122 7.35 13.39 2.29
CA LEU A 122 7.93 14.53 1.57
C LEU A 122 7.27 14.75 0.20
N CYS A 123 7.02 13.69 -0.56
CA CYS A 123 6.26 13.75 -1.82
C CYS A 123 4.85 14.31 -1.61
N LEU A 124 4.12 13.80 -0.61
CA LEU A 124 2.77 14.25 -0.28
C LEU A 124 2.74 15.73 0.09
N PHE A 125 3.72 16.21 0.87
CA PHE A 125 3.87 17.63 1.18
C PHE A 125 4.01 18.49 -0.08
N LEU A 126 4.84 18.09 -1.04
CA LEU A 126 4.97 18.80 -2.32
C LEU A 126 3.69 18.70 -3.18
N PHE A 127 2.96 17.59 -3.09
CA PHE A 127 1.69 17.39 -3.80
C PHE A 127 0.57 18.29 -3.31
N VAL A 128 0.59 18.74 -2.06
CA VAL A 128 -0.38 19.75 -1.54
C VAL A 128 -0.40 20.99 -2.43
N GLY A 129 0.78 21.47 -2.81
CA GLY A 129 0.92 22.64 -3.67
C GLY A 129 0.90 22.33 -5.17
N MET A 130 0.75 21.07 -5.59
CA MET A 130 0.85 20.69 -6.99
C MET A 130 -0.38 21.15 -7.77
N PRO A 131 -0.23 22.02 -8.79
CA PRO A 131 -1.36 22.37 -9.64
C PRO A 131 -1.54 21.27 -10.68
N TRP A 132 -2.39 20.28 -10.38
CA TRP A 132 -2.69 19.12 -11.26
C TRP A 132 -3.25 19.47 -12.65
N GLN A 133 -3.44 20.75 -12.95
CA GLN A 133 -3.93 21.30 -14.22
C GLN A 133 -2.88 22.16 -14.95
N LYS A 134 -1.73 22.45 -14.33
CA LYS A 134 -0.68 23.31 -14.89
C LYS A 134 0.57 22.49 -15.18
N VAL A 135 1.12 22.65 -16.38
CA VAL A 135 2.32 21.95 -16.87
C VAL A 135 3.63 22.39 -16.19
N LYS A 136 3.61 23.47 -15.40
CA LYS A 136 4.77 24.01 -14.67
C LYS A 136 4.37 24.47 -13.28
N SER A 137 5.18 24.11 -12.29
CA SER A 137 5.08 24.64 -10.93
C SER A 137 6.41 24.57 -10.19
N ILE A 138 6.54 25.38 -9.13
CA ILE A 138 7.71 25.31 -8.25
C ILE A 138 7.73 23.98 -7.48
N ASN A 139 6.58 23.43 -7.11
CA ASN A 139 6.47 22.16 -6.40
C ASN A 139 6.90 20.97 -7.26
N LEU A 140 6.61 21.00 -8.58
CA LEU A 140 7.12 20.00 -9.51
C LEU A 140 8.65 20.10 -9.65
N THR A 141 9.18 21.32 -9.67
CA THR A 141 10.63 21.54 -9.69
C THR A 141 11.28 21.01 -8.40
N ALA A 142 10.69 21.33 -7.24
CA ALA A 142 11.12 20.83 -5.93
C ALA A 142 11.06 19.30 -5.86
N LEU A 143 10.03 18.67 -6.43
CA LEU A 143 9.92 17.21 -6.51
C LEU A 143 11.07 16.62 -7.33
N MET A 144 11.40 17.20 -8.49
CA MET A 144 12.55 16.73 -9.28
C MET A 144 13.88 16.86 -8.51
N TRP A 145 14.06 17.94 -7.75
CA TRP A 145 15.23 18.12 -6.89
C TRP A 145 15.26 17.14 -5.73
N GLN A 146 14.11 16.87 -5.10
CA GLN A 146 14.00 15.87 -4.04
C GLN A 146 14.38 14.48 -4.57
N MET A 147 13.87 14.08 -5.73
CA MET A 147 14.26 12.80 -6.35
C MET A 147 15.77 12.77 -6.65
N SER A 148 16.32 13.87 -7.18
CA SER A 148 17.75 14.00 -7.42
C SER A 148 18.58 13.80 -6.15
N LEU A 149 18.22 14.49 -5.06
CA LEU A 149 18.89 14.41 -3.77
C LEU A 149 18.82 13.00 -3.19
N ILE A 150 17.66 12.34 -3.28
CA ILE A 150 17.48 10.98 -2.75
C ILE A 150 18.34 9.99 -3.52
N TYR A 151 18.35 10.03 -4.84
CA TYR A 151 19.24 9.15 -5.62
C TYR A 151 20.73 9.44 -5.38
N ALA A 152 21.10 10.70 -5.18
CA ALA A 152 22.48 11.04 -4.82
C ALA A 152 22.84 10.47 -3.44
N TRP A 153 21.94 10.62 -2.46
CA TRP A 153 22.12 10.10 -1.12
C TRP A 153 22.20 8.56 -1.11
N THR A 154 21.33 7.87 -1.84
CA THR A 154 21.36 6.40 -1.92
C THR A 154 22.66 5.91 -2.57
N ALA A 155 23.17 6.65 -3.57
CA ALA A 155 24.44 6.33 -4.21
C ALA A 155 25.61 6.52 -3.23
N ILE A 156 25.62 7.61 -2.46
CA ILE A 156 26.62 7.89 -1.42
C ILE A 156 26.60 6.79 -0.35
N ALA A 157 25.42 6.38 0.12
CA ALA A 157 25.29 5.30 1.10
C ALA A 157 25.82 3.95 0.58
N LYS A 158 25.93 3.80 -0.75
CA LYS A 158 26.49 2.62 -1.42
C LYS A 158 28.00 2.72 -1.71
N LEU A 159 28.66 3.80 -1.30
CA LEU A 159 30.12 3.90 -1.33
C LEU A 159 30.80 3.09 -0.22
N GLU A 160 30.04 2.56 0.73
CA GLU A 160 30.54 1.69 1.79
C GLU A 160 31.30 0.48 1.21
N PRO A 161 32.51 0.15 1.71
CA PRO A 161 33.32 -0.94 1.18
C PRO A 161 32.59 -2.29 1.12
N VAL A 162 31.72 -2.58 2.08
CA VAL A 162 30.93 -3.82 2.16
C VAL A 162 29.82 -3.91 1.09
N TRP A 163 29.37 -2.76 0.56
CA TRP A 163 28.50 -2.74 -0.60
C TRP A 163 29.31 -2.95 -1.86
N LEU A 164 30.37 -2.16 -2.05
CA LEU A 164 31.22 -2.18 -3.25
C LEU A 164 32.00 -3.48 -3.43
N SER A 165 32.18 -4.30 -2.39
CA SER A 165 32.73 -5.66 -2.53
C SER A 165 31.76 -6.64 -3.20
N GLY A 166 30.47 -6.32 -3.25
CA GLY A 166 29.40 -7.22 -3.73
C GLY A 166 28.82 -8.14 -2.65
N ASP A 167 29.41 -8.20 -1.46
CA ASP A 167 29.00 -9.16 -0.41
C ASP A 167 27.57 -8.92 0.08
N THR A 168 27.20 -7.64 0.21
CA THR A 168 25.84 -7.25 0.60
C THR A 168 24.83 -7.73 -0.43
N LEU A 169 25.10 -7.47 -1.72
CA LEU A 169 24.19 -7.86 -2.80
C LEU A 169 24.09 -9.39 -2.92
N ASN A 170 25.20 -10.11 -2.81
CA ASN A 170 25.23 -11.58 -2.81
C ASN A 170 24.37 -12.20 -1.70
N LYS A 171 24.30 -11.56 -0.52
CA LYS A 171 23.44 -11.98 0.59
C LYS A 171 21.96 -11.67 0.34
N LEU A 172 21.67 -10.56 -0.33
CA LEU A 172 20.32 -10.11 -0.61
C LEU A 172 19.66 -10.87 -1.78
N VAL A 173 20.43 -11.41 -2.73
CA VAL A 173 19.89 -12.27 -3.80
C VAL A 173 19.69 -13.70 -3.27
N VAL A 174 18.56 -13.89 -2.57
CA VAL A 174 18.20 -15.17 -1.91
C VAL A 174 17.53 -16.15 -2.87
N ALA A 175 16.74 -15.66 -3.82
CA ALA A 175 15.98 -16.49 -4.76
C ALA A 175 16.93 -17.31 -5.67
N PRO A 176 16.88 -18.66 -5.65
CA PRO A 176 17.82 -19.50 -6.39
C PRO A 176 17.85 -19.21 -7.90
N ASP A 177 16.68 -19.00 -8.52
CA ASP A 177 16.55 -18.79 -9.96
C ASP A 177 17.10 -17.42 -10.39
N VAL A 178 16.85 -16.38 -9.58
CA VAL A 178 17.43 -15.05 -9.78
C VAL A 178 18.94 -15.11 -9.63
N ARG A 179 19.43 -15.77 -8.58
CA ARG A 179 20.86 -15.95 -8.35
C ARG A 179 21.51 -16.68 -9.52
N ALA A 180 20.92 -17.76 -10.00
CA ALA A 180 21.41 -18.49 -11.17
C ALA A 180 21.45 -17.60 -12.42
N SER A 181 20.44 -16.75 -12.61
CA SER A 181 20.37 -15.81 -13.73
C SER A 181 21.43 -14.69 -13.65
N VAL A 182 21.65 -14.14 -12.46
CA VAL A 182 22.73 -13.15 -12.22
C VAL A 182 24.10 -13.79 -12.49
N LEU A 183 24.32 -15.01 -11.98
CA LEU A 183 25.59 -15.72 -12.17
C LEU A 183 25.81 -16.17 -13.62
N SER A 184 24.76 -16.59 -14.34
CA SER A 184 24.88 -16.93 -15.76
C SER A 184 25.21 -15.71 -16.61
N THR A 185 24.62 -14.55 -16.28
CA THR A 185 24.94 -13.27 -16.92
C THR A 185 26.39 -12.87 -16.65
N GLY A 186 26.86 -13.01 -15.41
CA GLY A 186 28.25 -12.77 -15.04
C GLY A 186 29.23 -13.72 -15.75
N ALA A 187 28.90 -15.01 -15.80
CA ALA A 187 29.70 -16.02 -16.49
C ALA A 187 29.80 -15.75 -18.01
N ALA A 188 28.72 -15.26 -18.64
CA ALA A 188 28.73 -14.84 -20.04
C ALA A 188 29.66 -13.64 -20.31
N LEU A 189 29.95 -12.84 -19.27
CA LEU A 189 30.93 -11.75 -19.30
C LEU A 189 32.34 -12.20 -18.85
N GLY A 190 32.54 -13.48 -18.54
CA GLY A 190 33.80 -14.02 -18.04
C GLY A 190 34.11 -13.68 -16.58
N LEU A 191 33.09 -13.27 -15.80
CA LEU A 191 33.23 -12.93 -14.39
C LEU A 191 32.97 -14.16 -13.50
N ASN A 192 33.75 -14.30 -12.42
CA ASN A 192 33.43 -15.26 -11.37
C ASN A 192 32.26 -14.74 -10.49
N MET A 193 31.80 -15.56 -9.54
CA MET A 193 30.68 -15.20 -8.66
C MET A 193 30.91 -13.86 -7.92
N GLN A 194 32.08 -13.68 -7.31
CA GLN A 194 32.37 -12.48 -6.53
C GLN A 194 32.44 -11.24 -7.44
N GLU A 195 33.15 -11.34 -8.56
CA GLU A 195 33.27 -10.27 -9.54
C GLU A 195 31.92 -9.86 -10.13
N THR A 196 31.01 -10.83 -10.34
CA THR A 196 29.65 -10.57 -10.82
C THR A 196 28.87 -9.68 -9.85
N PHE A 197 28.91 -10.01 -8.55
CA PHE A 197 28.22 -9.22 -7.53
C PHE A 197 28.90 -7.88 -7.25
N GLN A 198 30.23 -7.84 -7.29
CA GLN A 198 31.00 -6.60 -7.21
C GLN A 198 30.63 -5.66 -8.36
N PHE A 199 30.69 -6.15 -9.60
CA PHE A 199 30.33 -5.38 -10.79
C PHE A 199 28.89 -4.85 -10.70
N SER A 200 27.96 -5.71 -10.28
CA SER A 200 26.55 -5.33 -10.10
C SER A 200 26.39 -4.25 -9.02
N ALA A 201 27.08 -4.36 -7.90
CA ALA A 201 27.04 -3.37 -6.82
C ALA A 201 27.55 -1.99 -7.26
N TRP A 202 28.65 -1.97 -8.05
CA TRP A 202 29.17 -0.74 -8.68
C TRP A 202 28.20 -0.18 -9.71
N ALA A 203 27.60 -1.02 -10.55
CA ALA A 203 26.63 -0.61 -11.56
C ALA A 203 25.39 0.04 -10.91
N VAL A 204 24.90 -0.50 -9.80
CA VAL A 204 23.81 0.10 -9.02
C VAL A 204 24.20 1.48 -8.50
N MET A 205 25.35 1.61 -7.85
CA MET A 205 25.82 2.90 -7.30
C MET A 205 25.98 3.96 -8.41
N LEU A 206 26.62 3.62 -9.53
CA LEU A 206 26.79 4.52 -10.67
C LEU A 206 25.45 4.89 -11.32
N GLY A 207 24.54 3.91 -11.43
CA GLY A 207 23.19 4.11 -11.93
C GLY A 207 22.39 5.11 -11.09
N GLU A 208 22.53 5.08 -9.76
CA GLU A 208 21.89 6.03 -8.85
C GLU A 208 22.49 7.44 -8.96
N PHE A 209 23.81 7.60 -9.06
CA PHE A 209 24.40 8.92 -9.36
C PHE A 209 23.94 9.46 -10.71
N PHE A 210 23.89 8.61 -11.74
CA PHE A 210 23.36 9.01 -13.05
C PHE A 210 21.89 9.44 -12.94
N ALA A 211 21.05 8.68 -12.24
CA ALA A 211 19.65 9.04 -11.99
C ALA A 211 19.55 10.42 -11.32
N ALA A 212 20.35 10.66 -10.27
CA ALA A 212 20.38 11.93 -9.56
C ALA A 212 20.62 13.12 -10.50
N VAL A 213 21.64 13.02 -11.36
CA VAL A 213 21.94 14.06 -12.35
C VAL A 213 20.83 14.18 -13.40
N ALA A 214 20.29 13.05 -13.87
CA ALA A 214 19.28 13.04 -14.93
C ALA A 214 17.95 13.69 -14.54
N PHE A 215 17.54 13.63 -13.27
CA PHE A 215 16.37 14.37 -12.80
C PHE A 215 16.52 15.89 -13.02
N VAL A 216 17.72 16.42 -12.84
CA VAL A 216 18.00 17.86 -12.93
C VAL A 216 18.37 18.26 -14.36
N VAL A 217 19.12 17.43 -15.08
CA VAL A 217 19.67 17.73 -16.42
C VAL A 217 18.76 17.18 -17.52
N ARG A 218 17.99 18.07 -18.15
CA ARG A 218 16.95 17.69 -19.14
C ARG A 218 17.42 16.76 -20.27
N PRO A 219 18.57 16.97 -20.93
CA PRO A 219 19.04 16.09 -22.00
C PRO A 219 19.22 14.62 -21.59
N LEU A 220 19.54 14.36 -20.32
CA LEU A 220 19.79 13.00 -19.83
C LEU A 220 18.51 12.23 -19.49
N ARG A 221 17.37 12.93 -19.35
CA ARG A 221 16.09 12.33 -18.94
C ARG A 221 15.60 11.25 -19.90
N GLY A 222 15.82 11.44 -21.20
CA GLY A 222 15.43 10.45 -22.21
C GLY A 222 16.16 9.12 -22.02
N LEU A 223 17.46 9.17 -21.71
CA LEU A 223 18.24 7.97 -21.40
C LEU A 223 17.84 7.39 -20.03
N ALA A 224 17.69 8.25 -19.02
CA ALA A 224 17.29 7.83 -17.67
C ALA A 224 15.90 7.20 -17.61
N PHE A 225 14.98 7.61 -18.50
CA PHE A 225 13.67 6.98 -18.63
C PHE A 225 13.78 5.48 -18.97
N PHE A 226 14.82 5.02 -19.64
CA PHE A 226 15.04 3.59 -19.91
C PHE A 226 15.82 2.91 -18.79
N ILE A 227 16.86 3.58 -18.27
CA ILE A 227 17.77 2.97 -17.28
C ILE A 227 17.13 2.88 -15.90
N VAL A 228 16.54 3.97 -15.39
CA VAL A 228 16.12 4.07 -13.99
C VAL A 228 14.90 3.19 -13.68
N PRO A 229 13.85 3.11 -14.53
CA PRO A 229 12.79 2.13 -14.30
C PRO A 229 13.28 0.68 -14.34
N TRP A 230 14.23 0.34 -15.22
CA TRP A 230 14.79 -1.00 -15.28
C TRP A 230 15.47 -1.38 -13.96
N PHE A 231 16.16 -0.43 -13.32
CA PHE A 231 16.73 -0.63 -11.99
C PHE A 231 15.68 -1.06 -10.96
N HIS A 232 14.54 -0.38 -10.88
CA HIS A 232 13.47 -0.74 -9.93
C HIS A 232 12.75 -2.05 -10.30
N ILE A 233 12.61 -2.37 -11.59
CA ILE A 233 12.11 -3.68 -12.04
C ILE A 233 13.06 -4.80 -11.60
N MET A 234 14.37 -4.59 -11.70
CA MET A 234 15.35 -5.58 -11.25
C MET A 234 15.33 -5.76 -9.73
N VAL A 235 15.15 -4.69 -8.95
CA VAL A 235 14.99 -4.80 -7.49
C VAL A 235 13.77 -5.66 -7.13
N GLU A 236 12.64 -5.45 -7.82
CA GLU A 236 11.42 -6.25 -7.65
C GLU A 236 11.66 -7.71 -8.07
N TRP A 237 12.28 -7.92 -9.22
CA TRP A 237 12.59 -9.26 -9.73
C TRP A 237 13.53 -10.06 -8.81
N ILE A 238 14.46 -9.37 -8.13
CA ILE A 238 15.34 -9.99 -7.14
C ILE A 238 14.56 -10.43 -5.88
N GLY A 239 13.38 -9.87 -5.64
CA GLY A 239 12.55 -10.16 -4.48
C GLY A 239 13.04 -9.45 -3.22
N PHE A 240 13.50 -8.20 -3.36
CA PHE A 240 13.76 -7.40 -2.17
C PHE A 240 12.44 -7.07 -1.47
N ASP A 241 12.37 -7.34 -0.17
CA ASP A 241 11.23 -7.00 0.69
C ASP A 241 11.18 -5.47 0.94
N ILE A 242 10.93 -4.70 -0.12
CA ILE A 242 10.73 -3.24 -0.08
C ILE A 242 9.27 -2.85 -0.33
N GLU A 243 8.37 -3.83 -0.29
CA GLU A 243 6.92 -3.66 -0.45
C GLU A 243 6.56 -2.87 -1.71
N LEU A 244 5.64 -1.90 -1.62
CA LEU A 244 5.20 -1.12 -2.78
C LEU A 244 6.17 -0.01 -3.21
N PHE A 245 7.31 0.11 -2.54
CA PHE A 245 8.25 1.20 -2.81
C PHE A 245 8.75 1.20 -4.25
N SER A 246 9.06 0.04 -4.81
CA SER A 246 9.48 -0.12 -6.21
C SER A 246 8.43 0.47 -7.17
N TYR A 247 7.14 0.24 -6.92
CA TYR A 247 6.04 0.75 -7.72
C TYR A 247 5.88 2.27 -7.65
N TYR A 248 6.05 2.87 -6.47
CA TYR A 248 6.09 4.33 -6.34
C TYR A 248 7.23 4.94 -7.15
N MET A 249 8.42 4.34 -7.04
CA MET A 249 9.58 4.80 -7.77
C MET A 249 9.39 4.62 -9.27
N LEU A 250 8.86 3.48 -9.74
CA LEU A 250 8.53 3.26 -11.14
C LEU A 250 7.58 4.33 -11.67
N LEU A 251 6.51 4.64 -10.95
CA LEU A 251 5.56 5.67 -11.34
C LEU A 251 6.19 7.08 -11.38
N LEU A 252 6.96 7.45 -10.34
CA LEU A 252 7.66 8.72 -10.28
C LEU A 252 8.67 8.84 -11.43
N ASN A 253 9.50 7.83 -11.64
CA ASN A 253 10.49 7.81 -12.73
C ASN A 253 9.79 7.87 -14.10
N PHE A 254 8.73 7.07 -14.30
CA PHE A 254 7.98 7.04 -15.55
C PHE A 254 7.39 8.42 -15.88
N THR A 255 6.72 9.06 -14.93
CA THR A 255 6.05 10.36 -15.15
C THR A 255 7.04 11.53 -15.20
N LEU A 256 8.13 11.49 -14.42
CA LEU A 256 9.10 12.58 -14.29
C LEU A 256 10.30 12.45 -15.24
N LEU A 257 10.59 11.32 -15.85
CA LEU A 257 11.71 11.17 -16.80
C LEU A 257 11.26 10.98 -18.25
N SER A 258 10.03 10.53 -18.47
CA SER A 258 9.50 10.29 -19.82
C SER A 258 9.61 11.51 -20.75
N PRO A 259 9.95 11.28 -22.03
CA PRO A 259 9.97 12.34 -23.04
C PRO A 259 8.57 12.92 -23.28
N HIS A 260 8.49 14.24 -23.50
CA HIS A 260 7.21 14.92 -23.79
C HIS A 260 6.44 14.29 -24.97
N ARG A 261 7.14 13.78 -25.98
CA ARG A 261 6.51 13.16 -27.17
C ARG A 261 5.66 11.94 -26.82
N PHE A 262 6.03 11.20 -25.77
CA PHE A 262 5.29 10.04 -25.30
C PHE A 262 3.84 10.39 -24.89
N TRP A 263 3.66 11.60 -24.36
CA TRP A 263 2.38 12.08 -23.82
C TRP A 263 1.55 12.89 -24.82
N ALA A 264 2.11 13.26 -25.97
CA ALA A 264 1.46 14.18 -26.90
C ALA A 264 0.10 13.69 -27.39
N TRP A 265 -0.05 12.38 -27.61
CA TRP A 265 -1.32 11.78 -28.00
C TRP A 265 -2.36 11.83 -26.87
N LEU A 266 -1.96 11.51 -25.64
CA LEU A 266 -2.85 11.56 -24.47
C LEU A 266 -3.32 12.99 -24.16
N ASP A 267 -2.41 13.96 -24.20
CA ASP A 267 -2.75 15.37 -24.07
C ASP A 267 -3.74 15.80 -25.17
N ALA A 268 -3.52 15.39 -26.42
CA ALA A 268 -4.44 15.70 -27.51
C ALA A 268 -5.84 15.12 -27.28
N GLN A 269 -5.96 13.87 -26.79
CA GLN A 269 -7.26 13.29 -26.45
C GLN A 269 -7.93 14.05 -25.28
N TYR A 270 -7.16 14.38 -24.25
CA TYR A 270 -7.64 15.15 -23.10
C TYR A 270 -8.16 16.54 -23.53
N TYR A 271 -7.39 17.28 -24.32
CA TYR A 271 -7.81 18.58 -24.84
C TYR A 271 -8.99 18.47 -25.81
N LYS A 272 -9.12 17.40 -26.61
CA LYS A 272 -10.30 17.17 -27.45
C LYS A 272 -11.56 16.97 -26.61
N LEU A 273 -11.47 16.23 -25.51
CA LEU A 273 -12.58 16.01 -24.58
C LEU A 273 -13.04 17.33 -23.93
N ILE A 274 -12.12 18.19 -23.54
CA ILE A 274 -12.43 19.45 -22.84
C ILE A 274 -12.78 20.60 -23.80
N SER A 275 -12.04 20.76 -24.91
CA SER A 275 -12.24 21.87 -25.86
C SER A 275 -13.56 21.78 -26.62
N SER A 276 -14.13 20.57 -26.78
CA SER A 276 -15.50 20.39 -27.30
C SER A 276 -16.60 21.05 -26.44
N ASN A 277 -16.26 21.62 -25.28
CA ASN A 277 -17.19 22.25 -24.34
C ASN A 277 -16.99 23.75 -24.16
N THR A 278 -15.87 24.31 -24.62
CA THR A 278 -15.68 25.76 -24.64
C THR A 278 -16.07 26.22 -26.03
N GLU A 279 -17.31 26.70 -26.18
CA GLU A 279 -17.63 27.63 -27.28
C GLU A 279 -16.44 28.57 -27.39
N ARG A 280 -15.76 28.59 -28.55
CA ARG A 280 -14.66 29.53 -28.80
C ARG A 280 -15.12 30.87 -28.22
N PRO A 281 -14.38 31.50 -27.29
CA PRO A 281 -14.72 32.86 -26.91
C PRO A 281 -14.91 33.60 -28.22
N PRO A 282 -16.06 34.27 -28.46
CA PRO A 282 -16.31 34.97 -29.70
C PRO A 282 -15.04 35.77 -29.96
N SER A 283 -14.41 35.50 -31.10
CA SER A 283 -13.16 36.15 -31.49
C SER A 283 -13.28 37.60 -31.07
N LEU A 284 -12.36 38.05 -30.21
CA LEU A 284 -12.25 39.45 -29.81
C LEU A 284 -12.11 40.26 -31.10
N ASP A 285 -13.26 40.62 -31.68
CA ASP A 285 -13.39 41.56 -32.76
C ASP A 285 -13.11 42.89 -32.08
N LEU A 286 -11.83 43.26 -32.05
CA LEU A 286 -11.29 44.48 -31.43
C LEU A 286 -11.81 45.77 -32.11
N SER A 287 -12.92 45.69 -32.86
CA SER A 287 -13.47 46.74 -33.71
C SER A 287 -14.80 47.33 -33.22
N VAL A 288 -15.43 46.78 -32.16
CA VAL A 288 -16.77 47.23 -31.75
C VAL A 288 -16.71 48.14 -30.52
N THR A 289 -16.56 49.44 -30.76
CA THR A 289 -16.98 50.52 -29.85
C THR A 289 -18.50 50.50 -29.71
N GLN A 290 -19.05 49.67 -28.81
CA GLN A 290 -20.47 49.72 -28.46
C GLN A 290 -20.70 50.52 -27.17
N SER A 291 -21.48 51.58 -27.33
CA SER A 291 -22.03 52.43 -26.28
C SER A 291 -22.80 51.61 -25.24
N VAL A 292 -22.35 51.66 -23.99
CA VAL A 292 -22.99 51.01 -22.85
C VAL A 292 -24.31 51.71 -22.53
N THR A 293 -25.45 51.06 -22.79
CA THR A 293 -26.73 51.39 -22.18
C THR A 293 -26.96 50.49 -20.95
N PRO A 294 -27.37 51.05 -19.78
CA PRO A 294 -27.60 50.27 -18.58
C PRO A 294 -28.98 49.60 -18.66
N HIS A 295 -29.06 48.41 -19.26
CA HIS A 295 -30.27 47.60 -19.20
C HIS A 295 -30.36 46.85 -17.86
N ALA A 296 -31.19 47.39 -16.99
CA ALA A 296 -31.76 46.69 -15.84
C ALA A 296 -32.62 45.51 -16.30
N SER A 297 -32.29 44.30 -15.81
CA SER A 297 -33.18 43.12 -15.59
C SER A 297 -32.40 41.78 -15.63
N PHE A 298 -31.21 41.69 -15.02
CA PHE A 298 -30.44 40.42 -14.94
C PHE A 298 -30.80 39.54 -13.73
N THR A 299 -31.65 40.03 -12.81
CA THR A 299 -31.93 39.38 -11.53
C THR A 299 -32.97 38.26 -11.58
N SER A 300 -33.85 38.17 -12.59
CA SER A 300 -34.95 37.19 -12.59
C SER A 300 -34.64 35.83 -13.26
N GLN A 301 -33.51 35.69 -13.97
CA GLN A 301 -33.14 34.41 -14.62
C GLN A 301 -32.12 33.57 -13.83
N MET A 302 -31.52 34.10 -12.74
CA MET A 302 -30.49 33.37 -11.97
C MET A 302 -31.06 32.43 -10.90
N GLU A 303 -32.21 32.72 -10.30
CA GLU A 303 -32.73 31.95 -9.16
C GLU A 303 -33.05 30.46 -9.42
N PRO A 304 -33.74 30.06 -10.51
CA PRO A 304 -34.11 28.65 -10.70
C PRO A 304 -32.91 27.75 -11.06
N ARG A 305 -31.82 28.31 -11.60
CA ARG A 305 -30.59 27.56 -11.91
C ARG A 305 -29.75 27.27 -10.67
N LEU A 306 -29.75 28.17 -9.69
CA LEU A 306 -28.98 27.99 -8.45
C LEU A 306 -29.54 26.85 -7.58
N LYS A 307 -30.89 26.74 -7.48
CA LYS A 307 -31.56 25.72 -6.66
C LYS A 307 -31.39 24.29 -7.20
N THR A 308 -31.42 24.11 -8.52
CA THR A 308 -31.25 22.80 -9.17
C THR A 308 -29.83 22.27 -9.08
N ASP A 309 -28.83 23.16 -9.09
CA ASP A 309 -27.42 22.80 -8.97
C ASP A 309 -27.04 22.44 -7.52
N LEU A 310 -27.56 23.17 -6.52
CA LEU A 310 -27.32 22.87 -5.11
C LEU A 310 -27.88 21.49 -4.70
N GLY A 311 -29.11 21.16 -5.13
CA GLY A 311 -29.72 19.86 -4.86
C GLY A 311 -28.93 18.70 -5.46
N PHE A 312 -28.44 18.85 -6.70
CA PHE A 312 -27.58 17.83 -7.32
C PHE A 312 -26.28 17.64 -6.53
N LYS A 313 -25.60 18.73 -6.14
CA LYS A 313 -24.34 18.68 -5.39
C LYS A 313 -24.50 18.02 -4.02
N MET A 314 -25.58 18.34 -3.29
CA MET A 314 -25.86 17.73 -1.98
C MET A 314 -26.17 16.24 -2.10
N THR A 315 -27.06 15.85 -3.01
CA THR A 315 -27.37 14.43 -3.26
C THR A 315 -26.12 13.65 -3.63
N PHE A 316 -25.26 14.24 -4.45
CA PHE A 316 -24.02 13.61 -4.90
C PHE A 316 -22.97 13.44 -3.79
N ALA A 317 -22.77 14.49 -2.97
CA ALA A 317 -21.92 14.42 -1.78
C ALA A 317 -22.42 13.37 -0.79
N LEU A 318 -23.74 13.28 -0.61
CA LEU A 318 -24.38 12.30 0.28
C LEU A 318 -24.19 10.87 -0.22
N ILE A 319 -24.50 10.59 -1.49
CA ILE A 319 -24.32 9.24 -2.09
C ILE A 319 -22.87 8.80 -1.96
N THR A 320 -21.93 9.70 -2.24
CA THR A 320 -20.50 9.43 -2.09
C THR A 320 -20.13 9.06 -0.66
N GLY A 321 -20.53 9.88 0.30
CA GLY A 321 -20.27 9.63 1.72
C GLY A 321 -20.85 8.30 2.16
N LEU A 322 -22.09 7.98 1.74
CA LEU A 322 -22.78 6.73 2.05
C LEU A 322 -22.08 5.51 1.44
N VAL A 323 -21.63 5.56 0.18
CA VAL A 323 -20.91 4.43 -0.45
C VAL A 323 -19.60 4.17 0.28
N ALA A 324 -18.84 5.21 0.60
CA ALA A 324 -17.60 5.07 1.37
C ALA A 324 -17.88 4.51 2.77
N ALA A 325 -18.87 5.05 3.49
CA ALA A 325 -19.27 4.55 4.81
C ALA A 325 -19.66 3.08 4.74
N TRP A 326 -20.52 2.72 3.80
CA TRP A 326 -20.98 1.35 3.62
C TRP A 326 -19.82 0.41 3.35
N SER A 327 -18.91 0.76 2.44
CA SER A 327 -17.74 -0.08 2.15
C SER A 327 -16.84 -0.30 3.37
N ILE A 328 -16.61 0.75 4.18
CA ILE A 328 -15.76 0.64 5.36
C ILE A 328 -16.47 -0.12 6.49
N ASP A 329 -17.77 0.08 6.69
CA ASP A 329 -18.54 -0.58 7.76
C ASP A 329 -18.68 -2.10 7.53
N GLN A 330 -18.60 -2.56 6.28
CA GLN A 330 -18.53 -4.00 5.97
C GLN A 330 -17.18 -4.63 6.34
N ILE A 331 -16.16 -3.83 6.67
CA ILE A 331 -14.87 -4.35 7.13
C ILE A 331 -15.05 -4.81 8.58
N ASP A 332 -15.01 -6.11 8.81
CA ASP A 332 -15.07 -6.74 10.14
C ASP A 332 -13.72 -6.59 10.89
N LEU A 333 -13.35 -5.33 11.18
CA LEU A 333 -12.19 -4.92 11.97
C LEU A 333 -12.62 -3.92 13.05
N GLU A 334 -11.90 -3.86 14.17
CA GLU A 334 -12.22 -2.88 15.21
C GLU A 334 -11.90 -1.45 14.74
N GLY A 335 -12.86 -0.54 14.93
CA GLY A 335 -12.74 0.85 14.48
C GLY A 335 -13.31 1.11 13.08
N SER A 336 -13.75 0.08 12.35
CA SER A 336 -14.25 0.26 10.99
C SER A 336 -15.53 1.10 10.94
N SER A 337 -16.50 0.87 11.82
CA SER A 337 -17.72 1.68 11.89
C SER A 337 -17.43 3.15 12.24
N GLU A 338 -16.49 3.42 13.16
CA GLU A 338 -16.04 4.78 13.47
C GLU A 338 -15.34 5.43 12.26
N ALA A 339 -14.47 4.68 11.57
CA ALA A 339 -13.82 5.15 10.34
C ALA A 339 -14.85 5.43 9.24
N ALA A 340 -15.86 4.58 9.07
CA ALA A 340 -16.95 4.74 8.12
C ALA A 340 -17.72 6.04 8.37
N LEU A 341 -18.11 6.28 9.61
CA LEU A 341 -18.82 7.49 10.01
C LEU A 341 -17.98 8.76 9.75
N ILE A 342 -16.73 8.78 10.24
CA ILE A 342 -15.83 9.93 10.07
C ILE A 342 -15.57 10.20 8.59
N THR A 343 -15.30 9.16 7.82
CA THR A 343 -15.02 9.26 6.38
C THR A 343 -16.22 9.78 5.60
N SER A 344 -17.43 9.28 5.91
CA SER A 344 -18.67 9.74 5.28
C SER A 344 -18.92 11.22 5.49
N ILE A 345 -18.83 11.68 6.76
CA ILE A 345 -19.00 13.08 7.12
C ILE A 345 -17.95 13.94 6.39
N LEU A 346 -16.69 13.51 6.45
CA LEU A 346 -15.58 14.25 5.86
C LEU A 346 -15.72 14.39 4.34
N LEU A 347 -16.02 13.30 3.63
CA LEU A 347 -16.21 13.32 2.18
C LEU A 347 -17.40 14.17 1.78
N ALA A 348 -18.52 14.06 2.50
CA ALA A 348 -19.69 14.89 2.25
C ALA A 348 -19.34 16.39 2.36
N CYS A 349 -18.63 16.77 3.42
CA CYS A 349 -18.16 18.16 3.60
C CYS A 349 -17.20 18.61 2.50
N LEU A 350 -16.20 17.80 2.15
CA LEU A 350 -15.19 18.16 1.15
C LEU A 350 -15.79 18.28 -0.26
N ILE A 351 -16.66 17.35 -0.65
CA ILE A 351 -17.33 17.38 -1.96
C ILE A 351 -18.27 18.56 -2.03
N PHE A 352 -19.05 18.81 -0.96
CA PHE A 352 -19.91 19.97 -0.89
C PHE A 352 -19.11 21.29 -1.05
N ALA A 353 -18.00 21.43 -0.31
CA ALA A 353 -17.13 22.59 -0.40
C ALA A 353 -16.49 22.75 -1.79
N HIS A 354 -16.08 21.65 -2.43
CA HIS A 354 -15.43 21.69 -3.74
C HIS A 354 -16.39 21.94 -4.90
N LEU A 355 -17.63 21.47 -4.80
CA LEU A 355 -18.63 21.67 -5.85
C LEU A 355 -19.29 23.06 -5.79
N LEU A 356 -19.28 23.74 -4.64
CA LEU A 356 -19.90 25.06 -4.45
C LEU A 356 -19.49 26.12 -5.51
N PRO A 357 -18.21 26.26 -5.91
CA PRO A 357 -17.76 27.34 -6.81
C PRO A 357 -17.97 27.07 -8.31
N LEU A 358 -18.34 25.84 -8.70
CA LEU A 358 -18.36 25.45 -10.11
C LEU A 358 -19.68 25.88 -10.79
N ASN A 359 -19.60 26.96 -11.58
CA ASN A 359 -20.70 27.52 -12.37
C ASN A 359 -20.59 27.04 -13.85
N LEU A 360 -20.58 25.72 -14.08
CA LEU A 360 -20.25 25.12 -15.39
C LEU A 360 -21.48 24.55 -16.11
N LYS A 361 -21.52 24.64 -17.45
CA LYS A 361 -22.56 24.01 -18.29
C LYS A 361 -22.58 22.49 -18.03
N LEU A 362 -23.74 22.02 -17.54
CA LEU A 362 -23.88 20.82 -16.69
C LEU A 362 -23.73 19.45 -17.38
N SER A 363 -23.82 19.31 -18.70
CA SER A 363 -24.09 17.98 -19.30
C SER A 363 -22.88 17.03 -19.35
N LYS A 364 -21.72 17.45 -19.84
CA LYS A 364 -20.53 16.56 -19.95
C LYS A 364 -19.67 16.51 -18.69
N LEU A 365 -19.65 17.57 -17.88
CA LEU A 365 -18.95 17.56 -16.58
C LEU A 365 -19.60 16.54 -15.63
N LYS A 366 -20.93 16.42 -15.66
CA LYS A 366 -21.66 15.37 -14.93
C LYS A 366 -21.15 13.98 -15.28
N LEU A 367 -20.91 13.68 -16.55
CA LEU A 367 -20.41 12.37 -16.96
C LEU A 367 -19.02 12.08 -16.38
N LEU A 368 -18.07 13.02 -16.48
CA LEU A 368 -16.72 12.83 -15.91
C LEU A 368 -16.75 12.66 -14.39
N VAL A 369 -17.59 13.43 -13.72
CA VAL A 369 -17.79 13.38 -12.27
C VAL A 369 -18.43 12.04 -11.85
N ILE A 370 -19.44 11.56 -12.59
CA ILE A 370 -20.05 10.24 -12.39
C ILE A 370 -19.01 9.13 -12.61
N MET A 371 -18.25 9.17 -13.72
CA MET A 371 -17.19 8.19 -13.98
C MET A 371 -16.13 8.16 -12.88
N SER A 372 -15.75 9.34 -12.37
CA SER A 372 -14.77 9.46 -11.28
C SER A 372 -15.30 8.84 -9.98
N ILE A 373 -16.59 9.02 -9.67
CA ILE A 373 -17.24 8.29 -8.57
C ILE A 373 -17.23 6.81 -8.82
N SER A 374 -17.73 6.35 -9.97
CA SER A 374 -17.82 4.93 -10.26
C SER A 374 -16.47 4.25 -10.10
N LEU A 375 -15.40 4.92 -10.55
CA LEU A 375 -14.04 4.44 -10.41
C LEU A 375 -13.56 4.44 -8.95
N ALA A 376 -13.82 5.51 -8.18
CA ALA A 376 -13.47 5.55 -6.76
C ALA A 376 -14.24 4.50 -5.95
N SER A 377 -15.54 4.36 -6.17
CA SER A 377 -16.41 3.37 -5.54
C SER A 377 -15.98 1.94 -5.89
N PHE A 378 -15.60 1.69 -7.15
CA PHE A 378 -15.05 0.40 -7.56
C PHE A 378 -13.71 0.13 -6.88
N GLY A 379 -12.84 1.14 -6.77
CA GLY A 379 -11.61 1.03 -5.98
C GLY A 379 -11.87 0.68 -4.52
N HIS A 380 -12.85 1.34 -3.88
CA HIS A 380 -13.29 1.01 -2.52
C HIS A 380 -13.75 -0.43 -2.39
N TYR A 381 -14.57 -0.91 -3.34
CA TYR A 381 -15.05 -2.28 -3.36
C TYR A 381 -13.89 -3.29 -3.43
N LEU A 382 -12.93 -3.09 -4.33
CA LEU A 382 -11.77 -3.98 -4.46
C LEU A 382 -10.90 -4.00 -3.18
N LEU A 383 -10.66 -2.84 -2.58
CA LEU A 383 -9.89 -2.77 -1.32
C LEU A 383 -10.68 -3.37 -0.15
N GLN A 384 -11.99 -3.19 -0.11
CA GLN A 384 -12.86 -3.81 0.89
C GLN A 384 -12.85 -5.34 0.77
N GLU A 385 -12.92 -5.88 -0.45
CA GLU A 385 -12.83 -7.31 -0.70
C GLU A 385 -11.50 -7.89 -0.19
N GLU A 386 -10.38 -7.24 -0.50
CA GLU A 386 -9.05 -7.63 -0.04
C GLU A 386 -8.94 -7.64 1.49
N VAL A 387 -9.35 -6.54 2.15
CA VAL A 387 -9.27 -6.40 3.61
C VAL A 387 -10.27 -7.31 4.35
N SER A 388 -11.40 -7.63 3.70
CA SER A 388 -12.40 -8.56 4.24
C SER A 388 -12.03 -10.03 4.04
N SER A 389 -10.96 -10.31 3.28
CA SER A 389 -10.44 -11.66 3.09
C SER A 389 -10.15 -12.34 4.43
N THR A 390 -10.34 -13.65 4.46
CA THR A 390 -10.14 -14.47 5.66
C THR A 390 -8.68 -14.45 6.12
N SER A 391 -7.74 -14.45 5.17
CA SER A 391 -6.30 -14.32 5.42
C SER A 391 -5.96 -12.98 6.08
N PHE A 392 -6.43 -11.86 5.53
CA PHE A 392 -6.14 -10.54 6.08
C PHE A 392 -6.66 -10.40 7.52
N ARG A 393 -7.94 -10.70 7.74
CA ARG A 393 -8.55 -10.61 9.08
C ARG A 393 -7.88 -11.54 10.08
N PHE A 394 -7.57 -12.77 9.67
CA PHE A 394 -6.82 -13.70 10.50
C PHE A 394 -5.48 -13.07 10.92
N ASP A 395 -4.70 -12.55 9.99
CA ASP A 395 -3.39 -11.96 10.29
C ASP A 395 -3.46 -10.72 11.17
N TYR A 396 -4.43 -9.85 10.92
CA TYR A 396 -4.70 -8.67 11.75
C TYR A 396 -4.97 -9.07 13.20
N TYR A 397 -5.98 -9.92 13.44
CA TYR A 397 -6.36 -10.34 14.79
C TYR A 397 -5.28 -11.22 15.43
N ARG A 398 -4.58 -12.04 14.65
CA ARG A 398 -3.45 -12.85 15.12
C ARG A 398 -2.33 -11.99 15.69
N MET A 399 -1.94 -10.93 14.98
CA MET A 399 -0.88 -10.02 15.42
C MET A 399 -1.32 -9.26 16.68
N TRP A 400 -2.57 -8.78 16.70
CA TRP A 400 -3.10 -8.03 17.83
C TRP A 400 -3.22 -8.87 19.11
N GLY A 401 -3.78 -10.08 19.00
CA GLY A 401 -3.90 -10.99 20.14
C GLY A 401 -2.52 -11.40 20.70
N GLY A 402 -1.54 -11.59 19.81
CA GLY A 402 -0.14 -11.80 20.19
C GLY A 402 0.44 -10.65 21.00
N ASP A 403 0.10 -9.42 20.63
CA ASP A 403 0.56 -8.24 21.34
C ASP A 403 -0.09 -8.06 22.72
N LEU A 404 -1.41 -8.17 22.78
CA LEU A 404 -2.16 -8.12 24.04
C LEU A 404 -1.65 -9.18 25.03
N LYS A 405 -1.36 -10.40 24.54
CA LYS A 405 -0.77 -11.47 25.36
C LYS A 405 0.59 -11.07 25.93
N ARG A 406 1.47 -10.45 25.13
CA ARG A 406 2.79 -9.98 25.61
C ARG A 406 2.68 -8.88 26.67
N ARG A 407 1.65 -8.04 26.60
CA ARG A 407 1.34 -7.01 27.61
C ARG A 407 0.62 -7.54 28.85
N GLY A 408 0.40 -8.86 28.94
CA GLY A 408 -0.33 -9.48 30.05
C GLY A 408 -1.84 -9.22 30.04
N LYS A 409 -2.40 -8.70 28.93
CA LYS A 409 -3.84 -8.44 28.78
C LYS A 409 -4.58 -9.70 28.32
N ASP A 410 -4.47 -10.77 29.10
CA ASP A 410 -4.87 -12.13 28.71
C ASP A 410 -6.33 -12.26 28.28
N GLN A 411 -7.26 -11.61 28.99
CA GLN A 411 -8.69 -11.68 28.66
C GLN A 411 -9.01 -11.01 27.31
N GLN A 412 -8.37 -9.87 27.02
CA GLN A 412 -8.51 -9.20 25.72
C GLN A 412 -7.84 -10.01 24.62
N ALA A 413 -6.65 -10.54 24.88
CA ALA A 413 -5.93 -11.40 23.95
C ALA A 413 -6.73 -12.65 23.58
N LEU A 414 -7.40 -13.29 24.55
CA LEU A 414 -8.28 -14.42 24.28
C LEU A 414 -9.41 -14.02 23.33
N LYS A 415 -10.16 -12.94 23.63
CA LYS A 415 -11.24 -12.45 22.76
C LYS A 415 -10.77 -12.20 21.32
N ILE A 416 -9.62 -11.56 21.16
CA ILE A 416 -9.05 -11.27 19.84
C ILE A 416 -8.60 -12.56 19.13
N TYR A 417 -8.02 -13.54 19.82
CA TYR A 417 -7.73 -14.82 19.20
C TYR A 417 -8.98 -15.60 18.80
N GLN A 418 -10.11 -15.44 19.51
CA GLN A 418 -11.38 -16.02 19.11
C GLN A 418 -11.84 -15.43 17.76
N LYS A 419 -11.77 -14.11 17.60
CA LYS A 419 -12.02 -13.44 16.32
C LYS A 419 -11.07 -13.93 15.22
N ALA A 420 -9.77 -14.07 15.51
CA ALA A 420 -8.81 -14.63 14.55
C ALA A 420 -9.21 -16.05 14.10
N ASN A 421 -9.58 -16.91 15.04
CA ASN A 421 -9.99 -18.28 14.73
C ASN A 421 -11.34 -18.35 13.99
N GLN A 422 -12.24 -17.40 14.21
CA GLN A 422 -13.51 -17.27 13.47
C GLN A 422 -13.29 -16.79 12.03
N ALA A 423 -12.35 -15.86 11.83
CA ALA A 423 -12.00 -15.34 10.50
C ALA A 423 -11.32 -16.39 9.62
N GLN A 424 -10.85 -17.49 10.21
CA GLN A 424 -10.00 -18.45 9.55
C GLN A 424 -10.77 -19.62 8.94
N THR A 425 -10.56 -19.85 7.64
CA THR A 425 -11.04 -21.04 6.93
C THR A 425 -10.15 -22.26 7.22
N GLU A 426 -10.61 -23.45 6.85
CA GLU A 426 -10.11 -24.77 7.27
C GLU A 426 -8.60 -25.01 7.10
N GLN A 427 -7.89 -24.26 6.24
CA GLN A 427 -6.56 -24.63 5.73
C GLN A 427 -5.35 -24.02 6.47
N LEU A 428 -5.49 -22.94 7.25
CA LEU A 428 -4.33 -22.28 7.88
C LEU A 428 -4.04 -22.80 9.31
N PRO A 429 -2.81 -22.64 9.85
CA PRO A 429 -2.51 -22.96 11.24
C PRO A 429 -3.07 -21.88 12.17
N ALA A 430 -4.21 -22.19 12.77
CA ALA A 430 -4.95 -21.27 13.63
C ALA A 430 -4.27 -20.97 14.98
N ARG A 431 -4.74 -19.89 15.61
CA ARG A 431 -4.30 -19.47 16.95
C ARG A 431 -5.08 -20.15 18.07
N PHE A 432 -5.68 -21.30 17.78
CA PHE A 432 -6.29 -22.18 18.77
C PHE A 432 -5.34 -22.56 19.91
N ILE A 433 -4.05 -22.83 19.65
CA ILE A 433 -3.12 -23.19 20.73
C ILE A 433 -2.89 -22.04 21.72
N PRO A 434 -2.47 -20.82 21.29
CA PRO A 434 -2.41 -19.67 22.19
C PRO A 434 -3.73 -19.31 22.87
N ALA A 435 -4.86 -19.43 22.17
CA ALA A 435 -6.19 -19.19 22.75
C ALA A 435 -6.52 -20.21 23.84
N GLY A 436 -6.25 -21.50 23.60
CA GLY A 436 -6.48 -22.58 24.55
C GLY A 436 -5.65 -22.44 25.82
N GLU A 437 -4.37 -22.09 25.68
CA GLU A 437 -3.49 -21.79 26.82
C GLU A 437 -4.04 -20.62 27.67
N LEU A 438 -4.50 -19.54 27.03
CA LEU A 438 -5.06 -18.38 27.71
C LEU A 438 -6.40 -18.69 28.38
N ALA A 439 -7.28 -19.45 27.71
CA ALA A 439 -8.56 -19.87 28.29
C ALA A 439 -8.36 -20.72 29.55
N ILE A 440 -7.44 -21.70 29.54
CA ILE A 440 -7.09 -22.48 30.73
C ILE A 440 -6.51 -21.56 31.82
N LYS A 441 -5.62 -20.63 31.47
CA LYS A 441 -5.04 -19.66 32.42
C LYS A 441 -6.11 -18.80 33.09
N LEU A 442 -7.17 -18.44 32.37
CA LEU A 442 -8.31 -17.65 32.82
C LEU A 442 -9.41 -18.48 33.51
N GLY A 443 -9.16 -19.77 33.78
CA GLY A 443 -10.12 -20.66 34.44
C GLY A 443 -11.20 -21.25 33.52
N GLN A 444 -11.17 -20.96 32.21
CA GLN A 444 -12.10 -21.49 31.21
C GLN A 444 -11.59 -22.83 30.66
N GLN A 445 -11.55 -23.85 31.53
CA GLN A 445 -10.89 -25.12 31.24
C GLN A 445 -11.46 -25.83 30.01
N GLU A 446 -12.80 -25.96 29.92
CA GLU A 446 -13.46 -26.67 28.83
C GLU A 446 -13.18 -26.02 27.46
N LEU A 447 -13.38 -24.70 27.36
CA LEU A 447 -13.04 -23.92 26.16
C LEU A 447 -11.56 -24.06 25.80
N GLY A 448 -10.70 -24.03 26.83
CA GLY A 448 -9.27 -24.18 26.65
C GLY A 448 -8.86 -25.53 26.06
N LEU A 449 -9.43 -26.62 26.57
CA LEU A 449 -9.23 -27.97 26.04
C LEU A 449 -9.81 -28.13 24.63
N GLN A 450 -10.99 -27.53 24.36
CA GLN A 450 -11.59 -27.51 23.03
C GLN A 450 -10.66 -26.85 22.01
N TYR A 451 -10.12 -25.67 22.32
CA TYR A 451 -9.17 -25.00 21.44
C TYR A 451 -7.85 -25.77 21.32
N LEU A 452 -7.30 -26.34 22.39
CA LEU A 452 -6.09 -27.14 22.27
C LEU A 452 -6.29 -28.36 21.36
N ARG A 453 -7.45 -29.03 21.45
CA ARG A 453 -7.82 -30.15 20.59
C ARG A 453 -7.90 -29.74 19.12
N GLU A 454 -8.68 -28.72 18.81
CA GLU A 454 -8.83 -28.19 17.45
C GLU A 454 -7.47 -27.75 16.87
N GLY A 455 -6.66 -27.05 17.68
CA GLY A 455 -5.33 -26.59 17.28
C GLY A 455 -4.33 -27.72 17.03
N ALA A 456 -4.45 -28.85 17.73
CA ALA A 456 -3.64 -30.04 17.50
C ALA A 456 -4.11 -30.78 16.24
N GLN A 457 -5.42 -30.98 16.08
CA GLN A 457 -6.02 -31.62 14.91
C GLN A 457 -5.65 -30.93 13.61
N ARG A 458 -5.76 -29.60 13.51
CA ARG A 458 -5.40 -28.88 12.28
C ARG A 458 -3.91 -28.99 11.92
N ARG A 459 -3.03 -29.04 12.91
CA ARG A 459 -1.59 -29.23 12.66
C ARG A 459 -1.26 -30.66 12.22
N LEU A 460 -2.01 -31.65 12.71
CA LEU A 460 -1.94 -33.01 12.22
C LEU A 460 -2.38 -33.08 10.74
N LEU A 461 -3.53 -32.48 10.38
CA LEU A 461 -3.98 -32.42 8.99
C LEU A 461 -2.96 -31.70 8.08
N GLN A 462 -2.33 -30.62 8.58
CA GLN A 462 -1.26 -29.95 7.84
C GLN A 462 -0.04 -30.85 7.65
N LEU A 463 0.36 -31.63 8.67
CA LEU A 463 1.43 -32.60 8.55
C LEU A 463 1.09 -33.70 7.54
N GLU A 464 -0.11 -34.26 7.58
CA GLU A 464 -0.59 -35.26 6.61
C GLU A 464 -0.55 -34.71 5.18
N SER A 465 -1.02 -33.49 4.96
CA SER A 465 -0.93 -32.82 3.66
C SER A 465 0.52 -32.67 3.18
N GLN A 466 1.46 -32.28 4.05
CA GLN A 466 2.88 -32.17 3.68
C GLN A 466 3.55 -33.53 3.43
N ILE A 467 3.14 -34.57 4.15
CA ILE A 467 3.58 -35.95 3.89
C ILE A 467 3.11 -36.38 2.49
N GLN A 468 1.84 -36.17 2.17
CA GLN A 468 1.28 -36.53 0.86
C GLN A 468 2.01 -35.80 -0.28
N ILE A 469 2.22 -34.49 -0.14
CA ILE A 469 2.99 -33.68 -1.11
C ILE A 469 4.40 -34.26 -1.30
N LEU A 470 5.09 -34.65 -0.23
CA LEU A 470 6.43 -35.21 -0.33
C LEU A 470 6.49 -36.58 -1.01
N LEU A 471 5.48 -37.42 -0.79
CA LEU A 471 5.40 -38.75 -1.38
C LEU A 471 5.03 -38.70 -2.87
N ASP A 472 4.24 -37.70 -3.28
CA ASP A 472 3.80 -37.55 -4.67
C ASP A 472 4.82 -36.83 -5.56
N ILE A 473 5.76 -36.09 -4.97
CA ILE A 473 6.74 -35.28 -5.71
C ILE A 473 7.94 -36.09 -6.19
N VAL A 474 8.34 -35.84 -7.45
CA VAL A 474 9.56 -36.39 -8.08
C VAL A 474 10.80 -36.08 -7.22
N PRO A 475 11.73 -37.03 -7.02
CA PRO A 475 12.89 -36.86 -6.12
C PRO A 475 13.69 -35.57 -6.30
N SER A 476 13.78 -35.04 -7.52
CA SER A 476 14.48 -33.79 -7.84
C SER A 476 13.92 -32.55 -7.12
N HIS A 477 12.64 -32.57 -6.72
CA HIS A 477 11.97 -31.44 -6.06
C HIS A 477 11.72 -31.67 -4.56
N GLN A 478 12.05 -32.85 -4.00
CA GLN A 478 11.76 -33.16 -2.60
C GLN A 478 12.49 -32.24 -1.61
N LYS A 479 13.65 -31.68 -1.99
CA LYS A 479 14.48 -30.84 -1.10
C LYS A 479 13.75 -29.57 -0.64
N SER A 480 12.96 -28.92 -1.51
CA SER A 480 12.21 -27.71 -1.13
C SER A 480 11.12 -28.05 -0.10
N HIS A 481 10.37 -29.14 -0.34
CA HIS A 481 9.25 -29.56 0.51
C HIS A 481 9.67 -30.24 1.81
N ARG A 482 10.91 -30.75 1.90
CA ARG A 482 11.43 -31.35 3.14
C ARG A 482 11.43 -30.34 4.29
N ASN A 483 11.74 -29.07 4.01
CA ASN A 483 11.71 -28.02 5.04
C ASN A 483 10.28 -27.74 5.54
N ASP A 484 9.30 -27.80 4.65
CA ASP A 484 7.89 -27.58 4.98
C ASP A 484 7.34 -28.72 5.83
N PHE A 485 7.65 -29.95 5.47
CA PHE A 485 7.38 -31.14 6.27
C PHE A 485 8.01 -31.05 7.65
N GLU A 486 9.31 -30.73 7.75
CA GLU A 486 9.98 -30.64 9.05
C GLU A 486 9.40 -29.52 9.94
N ARG A 487 8.93 -28.42 9.33
CA ARG A 487 8.19 -27.36 10.05
C ARG A 487 6.82 -27.87 10.53
N ALA A 488 6.06 -28.55 9.67
CA ALA A 488 4.76 -29.12 10.02
C ALA A 488 4.87 -30.19 11.12
N ALA A 489 5.85 -31.09 11.01
CA ALA A 489 6.15 -32.16 11.95
C ALA A 489 6.44 -31.63 13.36
N ARG A 490 7.31 -30.61 13.47
CA ARG A 490 7.59 -29.95 14.75
C ARG A 490 6.35 -29.27 15.32
N SER A 491 5.60 -28.55 14.48
CA SER A 491 4.38 -27.85 14.90
C SER A 491 3.32 -28.81 15.45
N ALA A 492 3.02 -29.89 14.73
CA ALA A 492 2.05 -30.93 15.13
C ALA A 492 2.46 -31.61 16.43
N SER A 493 3.72 -32.03 16.53
CA SER A 493 4.27 -32.66 17.74
C SER A 493 4.13 -31.75 18.97
N GLN A 494 4.52 -30.48 18.84
CA GLN A 494 4.42 -29.52 19.95
C GLN A 494 2.97 -29.26 20.38
N ALA A 495 2.04 -29.16 19.42
CA ALA A 495 0.64 -28.93 19.74
C ALA A 495 0.00 -30.13 20.45
N GLN A 496 0.26 -31.34 19.98
CA GLN A 496 -0.24 -32.56 20.61
C GLN A 496 0.35 -32.77 22.01
N GLN A 497 1.64 -32.47 22.20
CA GLN A 497 2.26 -32.49 23.53
C GLN A 497 1.64 -31.47 24.48
N LYS A 498 1.29 -30.27 24.00
CA LYS A 498 0.60 -29.25 24.81
C LYS A 498 -0.79 -29.71 25.23
N LEU A 499 -1.55 -30.30 24.31
CA LEU A 499 -2.87 -30.89 24.60
C LEU A 499 -2.76 -31.99 25.67
N TYR A 500 -1.83 -32.93 25.49
CA TYR A 500 -1.59 -34.01 26.45
C TYR A 500 -1.25 -33.48 27.86
N ARG A 501 -0.33 -32.51 27.95
CA ARG A 501 0.03 -31.87 29.22
C ARG A 501 -1.15 -31.15 29.87
N ALA A 502 -2.00 -30.51 29.06
CA ALA A 502 -3.21 -29.86 29.55
C ALA A 502 -4.18 -30.89 30.16
N TYR A 503 -4.47 -32.00 29.47
CA TYR A 503 -5.32 -33.07 30.00
C TYR A 503 -4.77 -33.71 31.27
N LEU A 504 -3.45 -33.94 31.36
CA LEU A 504 -2.83 -34.43 32.59
C LEU A 504 -3.04 -33.46 33.76
N LYS A 505 -2.82 -32.17 33.52
CA LYS A 505 -2.97 -31.13 34.53
C LYS A 505 -4.42 -31.00 35.01
N THR A 506 -5.40 -31.18 34.12
CA THR A 506 -6.83 -31.14 34.45
C THR A 506 -7.40 -32.49 34.90
N ARG A 507 -6.57 -33.55 34.97
CA ARG A 507 -7.00 -34.94 35.25
C ARG A 507 -8.13 -35.42 34.33
N ASP A 508 -8.10 -34.98 33.07
CA ASP A 508 -9.09 -35.35 32.08
C ASP A 508 -8.86 -36.80 31.62
N PRO A 509 -9.90 -37.66 31.56
CA PRO A 509 -9.76 -39.06 31.14
C PRO A 509 -9.21 -39.21 29.72
N ARG A 510 -9.34 -38.18 28.87
CA ARG A 510 -8.80 -38.15 27.50
C ARG A 510 -7.27 -38.00 27.44
N ALA A 511 -6.57 -37.91 28.57
CA ALA A 511 -5.11 -37.85 28.60
C ALA A 511 -4.45 -39.06 27.90
N ASN A 512 -5.03 -40.25 28.05
CA ASN A 512 -4.51 -41.46 27.38
C ASN A 512 -4.67 -41.38 25.86
N GLU A 513 -5.80 -40.90 25.37
CA GLU A 513 -6.04 -40.66 23.93
C GLU A 513 -5.04 -39.66 23.36
N ALA A 514 -4.81 -38.55 24.07
CA ALA A 514 -3.83 -37.54 23.62
C ALA A 514 -2.40 -38.08 23.61
N ARG A 515 -2.03 -38.96 24.55
CA ARG A 515 -0.74 -39.66 24.55
C ARG A 515 -0.56 -40.51 23.29
N TYR A 516 -1.55 -41.34 22.95
CA TYR A 516 -1.51 -42.13 21.71
C TYR A 516 -1.38 -41.24 20.47
N GLY A 517 -2.03 -40.07 20.45
CA GLY A 517 -1.84 -39.10 19.38
C GLY A 517 -0.39 -38.57 19.26
N VAL A 518 0.34 -38.40 20.37
CA VAL A 518 1.78 -38.03 20.31
C VAL A 518 2.61 -39.15 19.69
N GLU A 519 2.39 -40.39 20.15
CA GLU A 519 3.10 -41.58 19.66
C GLU A 519 2.84 -41.81 18.16
N MET A 520 1.58 -41.65 17.72
CA MET A 520 1.19 -41.74 16.31
C MET A 520 1.90 -40.70 15.44
N ILE A 521 1.94 -39.42 15.84
CA ILE A 521 2.65 -38.37 15.10
C ILE A 521 4.14 -38.70 14.98
N GLN A 522 4.77 -39.20 16.05
CA GLN A 522 6.17 -39.61 16.02
C GLN A 522 6.41 -40.76 15.03
N GLN A 523 5.51 -41.75 15.02
CA GLN A 523 5.58 -42.87 14.08
C GLN A 523 5.43 -42.41 12.63
N MET A 524 4.46 -41.53 12.33
CA MET A 524 4.28 -40.95 10.99
C MET A 524 5.56 -40.26 10.52
N ILE A 525 6.15 -39.40 11.36
CA ILE A 525 7.39 -38.68 11.03
C ILE A 525 8.54 -39.66 10.75
N GLN A 526 8.70 -40.70 11.57
CA GLN A 526 9.74 -41.71 11.38
C GLN A 526 9.54 -42.51 10.09
N GLN A 527 8.30 -42.91 9.78
CA GLN A 527 7.96 -43.64 8.57
C GLN A 527 8.23 -42.80 7.31
N THR A 528 7.78 -41.55 7.27
CA THR A 528 8.04 -40.65 6.14
C THR A 528 9.54 -40.43 5.94
N ARG A 529 10.30 -40.24 7.02
CA ARG A 529 11.77 -40.09 6.94
C ARG A 529 12.50 -41.35 6.47
N ALA A 530 11.92 -42.54 6.67
CA ALA A 530 12.50 -43.78 6.19
C ALA A 530 12.19 -44.03 4.70
N GLN A 531 11.15 -43.39 4.16
CA GLN A 531 10.76 -43.49 2.75
C GLN A 531 11.48 -42.48 1.85
N LEU A 532 11.94 -41.36 2.43
CA LEU A 532 12.77 -40.34 1.78
C LEU A 532 14.25 -40.69 1.88
#